data_AF-A0A2D5S8C3-F1
#
_entry.id   AF-A0A2D5S8C3-F1
#
_cell.length_a   1.000
_cell.length_b   1.000
_cell.length_c   1.000
_cell.angle_alpha   90.00
_cell.angle_beta   90.00
_cell.angle_gamma   90.00
#
_symmetry.space_group_name_H-M   'P 1'
#
loop_
_entity.id
_entity.type
_entity.pdbx_description
1 polymer ?
#
loop_
_entity_poly.entity_id
_entity_poly.type
_entity_poly.pdbx_seq_one_letter_code
_entity_poly.pdbx_strand_id
1 'polypeptide(L)'
;MSVTTKNKMMRLVGWKGLLKLLILGLVCYLVFLSVQTFLVSSGGRRLGGVQEVFETDDERLEADLLRLGAFSAELERHRKEMIVLQESFGRRQRGYFTSDEHDKIESLLFRYLACRESLWDMVDYYRDYETHFSDPEEQTKAFIIGFNAALHLAHYGSVLVATFLDEPEVIEKLNEAYHPSGIPKGTYEEVFTGVTSIENIEALKTAWELYSSEAKNPDSLLSRVAKDDPAYGKLAGQLARLYENTNAQVETILTKRSLLLPDVRNRIRNSTITELAKKAYELHNDNLYAVRAVLFVNVSRLRSPAPEEVVFSVRQVREVKSLLEPGDLILTFKSGYMSNIFLPGVFKHGITYVGSPSQRKEAGLDIETLTGIVPARKEKLARDLARSNLASGAAADSIEAVAEGVIFNSIEQLMTTDMNRLLVLRPKLTREERIEDLKAVFLLLGSGYDFNFDFNDATCQCCTEVIYRSLNAHGDIHFPLTKRMGNQTLSADDILSYHLSSAPSPFEFVFLAEKSPRPKTQSAVILTGEQGAARFRELMAKGETEQSP
;
A
#
# COMPACT_ATOMS: atom_id res chain seq x y z
N MET A 1 -66.97 -11.74 59.41
CA MET A 1 -66.04 -10.59 59.46
C MET A 1 -64.63 -11.17 59.53
N SER A 2 -63.65 -10.88 58.69
CA SER A 2 -63.51 -9.90 57.61
C SER A 2 -62.68 -10.53 56.47
N VAL A 3 -63.12 -10.23 55.26
CA VAL A 3 -62.36 -10.33 54.01
C VAL A 3 -61.62 -9.00 53.88
N THR A 4 -60.29 -8.95 54.03
CA THR A 4 -59.44 -7.86 53.51
C THR A 4 -57.98 -8.06 53.93
N THR A 5 -57.16 -8.83 53.18
CA THR A 5 -55.70 -8.54 53.04
C THR A 5 -54.92 -9.33 51.96
N LYS A 6 -55.55 -9.94 50.94
CA LYS A 6 -54.77 -10.65 49.89
C LYS A 6 -54.98 -10.22 48.44
N ASN A 7 -55.83 -9.22 48.16
CA ASN A 7 -56.10 -8.76 46.79
C ASN A 7 -55.71 -7.30 46.54
N LYS A 8 -54.44 -6.93 46.78
CA LYS A 8 -53.94 -5.60 46.37
C LYS A 8 -52.56 -5.54 45.72
N MET A 9 -51.91 -6.68 45.43
CA MET A 9 -50.60 -6.71 44.76
C MET A 9 -50.58 -7.32 43.35
N MET A 10 -51.73 -7.75 42.82
CA MET A 10 -51.83 -8.41 41.50
C MET A 10 -52.70 -7.67 40.47
N ARG A 11 -52.94 -6.38 40.67
CA ARG A 11 -53.59 -5.49 39.69
C ARG A 11 -52.83 -4.17 39.57
N LEU A 12 -51.63 -4.21 39.02
CA LEU A 12 -50.93 -2.99 38.60
C LEU A 12 -50.02 -3.17 37.37
N VAL A 13 -50.03 -4.35 36.73
CA VAL A 13 -49.41 -4.52 35.41
C VAL A 13 -50.49 -5.03 34.48
N GLY A 14 -51.18 -4.10 33.81
CA GLY A 14 -52.16 -4.46 32.78
C GLY A 14 -51.50 -5.27 31.66
N TRP A 15 -52.30 -5.98 30.86
CA TRP A 15 -51.84 -6.83 29.75
C TRP A 15 -50.80 -6.14 28.84
N LYS A 16 -50.90 -4.81 28.66
CA LYS A 16 -49.92 -3.99 27.93
C LYS A 16 -48.54 -3.92 28.59
N GLY A 17 -48.45 -3.96 29.92
CA GLY A 17 -47.19 -3.99 30.67
C GLY A 17 -46.51 -5.36 30.62
N LEU A 18 -47.31 -6.43 30.63
CA LEU A 18 -46.81 -7.80 30.45
C LEU A 18 -46.29 -8.01 29.01
N LEU A 19 -46.97 -7.44 28.02
CA LEU A 19 -46.52 -7.44 26.62
C LEU A 19 -45.24 -6.62 26.43
N LYS A 20 -45.10 -5.47 27.11
CA LYS A 20 -43.84 -4.69 27.11
C LYS A 20 -42.68 -5.43 27.75
N LEU A 21 -42.91 -6.17 28.84
CA LEU A 21 -41.87 -6.99 29.48
C LEU A 21 -41.47 -8.19 28.60
N LEU A 22 -42.43 -8.79 27.87
CA LEU A 22 -42.15 -9.84 26.89
C LEU A 22 -41.37 -9.31 25.68
N ILE A 23 -41.72 -8.14 25.15
CA ILE A 23 -40.96 -7.49 24.05
C ILE A 23 -39.56 -7.09 24.53
N LEU A 24 -39.43 -6.53 25.74
CA LEU A 24 -38.14 -6.18 26.31
C LEU A 24 -37.28 -7.44 26.55
N GLY A 25 -37.89 -8.53 27.02
CA GLY A 25 -37.23 -9.83 27.15
C GLY A 25 -36.80 -10.41 25.82
N LEU A 26 -37.62 -10.27 24.76
CA LEU A 26 -37.29 -10.72 23.41
C LEU A 26 -36.17 -9.87 22.79
N VAL A 27 -36.19 -8.55 23.00
CA VAL A 27 -35.13 -7.63 22.56
C VAL A 27 -33.84 -7.91 23.32
N CYS A 28 -33.88 -8.10 24.64
CA CYS A 28 -32.70 -8.50 25.41
C CYS A 28 -32.18 -9.87 25.01
N TYR A 29 -33.05 -10.83 24.68
CA TYR A 29 -32.65 -12.16 24.20
C TYR A 29 -32.05 -12.12 22.79
N LEU A 30 -32.58 -11.27 21.89
CA LEU A 30 -32.02 -11.03 20.56
C LEU A 30 -30.69 -10.27 20.63
N VAL A 31 -30.56 -9.31 21.56
CA VAL A 31 -29.29 -8.64 21.85
C VAL A 31 -28.28 -9.63 22.44
N PHE A 32 -28.70 -10.51 23.36
CA PHE A 32 -27.84 -11.54 23.93
C PHE A 32 -27.41 -12.59 22.89
N LEU A 33 -28.32 -13.00 22.00
CA LEU A 33 -28.00 -13.84 20.84
C LEU A 33 -27.02 -13.12 19.92
N SER A 34 -27.23 -11.84 19.59
CA SER A 34 -26.29 -11.07 18.76
C SER A 34 -24.92 -10.89 19.41
N VAL A 35 -24.85 -10.75 20.73
CA VAL A 35 -23.60 -10.70 21.50
C VAL A 35 -22.96 -12.08 21.58
N GLN A 36 -23.71 -13.18 21.62
CA GLN A 36 -23.16 -14.53 21.51
C GLN A 36 -22.70 -14.87 20.08
N THR A 37 -23.41 -14.48 19.03
CA THR A 37 -22.90 -14.60 17.65
C THR A 37 -21.68 -13.71 17.45
N PHE A 38 -21.65 -12.53 18.08
CA PHE A 38 -20.47 -11.66 18.09
C PHE A 38 -19.32 -12.31 18.85
N LEU A 39 -19.53 -12.88 20.04
CA LEU A 39 -18.49 -13.57 20.84
C LEU A 39 -18.01 -14.89 20.23
N VAL A 40 -18.86 -15.60 19.49
CA VAL A 40 -18.49 -16.81 18.74
C VAL A 40 -17.83 -16.44 17.39
N SER A 41 -18.14 -15.28 16.80
CA SER A 41 -17.42 -14.74 15.62
C SER A 41 -16.14 -13.98 15.98
N SER A 42 -16.05 -13.43 17.20
CA SER A 42 -14.87 -12.76 17.77
C SER A 42 -13.96 -13.73 18.52
N GLY A 43 -14.33 -15.01 18.58
CA GLY A 43 -13.40 -16.13 18.68
C GLY A 43 -12.63 -16.33 17.38
N GLY A 44 -12.20 -15.23 16.75
CA GLY A 44 -11.28 -15.25 15.64
C GLY A 44 -9.99 -15.87 16.15
N ARG A 45 -9.63 -17.04 15.59
CA ARG A 45 -8.26 -17.51 15.65
C ARG A 45 -7.38 -16.34 15.22
N ARG A 46 -6.41 -15.99 16.06
CA ARG A 46 -5.30 -15.09 15.73
C ARG A 46 -4.68 -15.60 14.42
N LEU A 47 -5.07 -15.01 13.31
CA LEU A 47 -4.28 -15.00 12.10
C LEU A 47 -3.38 -13.79 12.31
N GLY A 48 -2.17 -14.05 12.81
CA GLY A 48 -1.16 -13.00 12.88
C GLY A 48 -0.88 -12.58 11.45
N GLY A 49 -1.20 -11.33 11.11
CA GLY A 49 -0.64 -10.70 9.92
C GLY A 49 0.87 -10.72 10.08
N VAL A 50 1.56 -11.28 9.09
CA VAL A 50 3.02 -11.38 9.15
C VAL A 50 3.58 -10.02 8.77
N GLN A 51 3.98 -9.29 9.81
CA GLN A 51 4.80 -8.09 9.75
C GLN A 51 5.91 -8.26 8.70
N GLU A 52 6.17 -7.21 7.90
CA GLU A 52 7.51 -7.05 7.32
C GLU A 52 8.52 -7.26 8.46
N VAL A 53 9.44 -8.22 8.32
CA VAL A 53 10.34 -8.61 9.40
C VAL A 53 11.41 -7.54 9.56
N PHE A 54 11.07 -6.46 10.25
CA PHE A 54 12.02 -5.50 10.80
C PHE A 54 12.60 -6.09 12.09
N GLU A 55 13.92 -5.99 12.29
CA GLU A 55 14.56 -6.52 13.50
C GLU A 55 14.36 -5.59 14.69
N THR A 56 14.13 -4.30 14.43
CA THR A 56 13.81 -3.29 15.45
C THR A 56 12.61 -2.43 15.07
N ASP A 57 11.94 -1.93 16.09
CA ASP A 57 10.83 -1.00 15.98
C ASP A 57 11.26 0.31 15.29
N ASP A 58 12.46 0.82 15.59
CA ASP A 58 13.04 2.00 14.96
C ASP A 58 13.22 1.86 13.43
N GLU A 59 13.60 0.70 12.90
CA GLU A 59 13.80 0.51 11.46
C GLU A 59 12.50 0.56 10.67
N ARG A 60 11.45 -0.06 11.21
CA ARG A 60 10.11 0.00 10.63
C ARG A 60 9.67 1.45 10.52
N LEU A 61 9.83 2.18 11.63
CA LEU A 61 9.45 3.57 11.76
C LEU A 61 10.23 4.47 10.77
N GLU A 62 11.54 4.27 10.62
CA GLU A 62 12.35 4.99 9.63
C GLU A 62 11.93 4.69 8.19
N ALA A 63 11.70 3.42 7.85
CA ALA A 63 11.28 3.00 6.51
C ALA A 63 9.92 3.59 6.13
N ASP A 64 8.93 3.48 7.03
CA ASP A 64 7.58 4.01 6.78
C ASP A 64 7.56 5.55 6.79
N LEU A 65 8.47 6.21 7.51
CA LEU A 65 8.67 7.67 7.43
C LEU A 65 9.17 8.09 6.04
N LEU A 66 10.11 7.36 5.46
CA LEU A 66 10.59 7.60 4.09
C LEU A 66 9.48 7.35 3.05
N ARG A 67 8.76 6.22 3.17
CA ARG A 67 7.63 5.88 2.30
C ARG A 67 6.54 6.95 2.33
N LEU A 68 6.14 7.38 3.53
CA LEU A 68 5.14 8.44 3.71
C LEU A 68 5.60 9.76 3.07
N GLY A 69 6.88 10.09 3.21
CA GLY A 69 7.50 11.24 2.55
C GLY A 69 7.41 11.16 1.02
N ALA A 70 7.69 9.99 0.44
CA ALA A 70 7.57 9.74 -1.00
C ALA A 70 6.12 9.88 -1.49
N PHE A 71 5.15 9.28 -0.78
CA PHE A 71 3.72 9.42 -1.12
C PHE A 71 3.23 10.85 -1.01
N SER A 72 3.67 11.59 0.02
CA SER A 72 3.31 12.99 0.20
C SER A 72 3.80 13.84 -0.98
N ALA A 73 5.05 13.62 -1.41
CA ALA A 73 5.63 14.31 -2.57
C ALA A 73 4.89 13.95 -3.87
N GLU A 74 4.58 12.67 -4.08
CA GLU A 74 3.85 12.22 -5.27
C GLU A 74 2.43 12.77 -5.33
N LEU A 75 1.70 12.74 -4.22
CA LEU A 75 0.33 13.25 -4.16
C LEU A 75 0.27 14.78 -4.38
N GLU A 76 1.29 15.52 -3.92
CA GLU A 76 1.39 16.95 -4.21
C GLU A 76 1.74 17.24 -5.68
N ARG A 77 2.57 16.39 -6.31
CA ARG A 77 2.83 16.44 -7.76
C ARG A 77 1.54 16.15 -8.54
N HIS A 78 0.88 15.05 -8.21
CA HIS A 78 -0.41 14.64 -8.77
C HIS A 78 -1.46 15.77 -8.63
N ARG A 79 -1.54 16.44 -7.48
CA ARG A 79 -2.41 17.60 -7.28
C ARG A 79 -2.17 18.71 -8.30
N LYS A 80 -0.91 19.09 -8.53
CA LYS A 80 -0.56 20.13 -9.50
C LYS A 80 -0.96 19.73 -10.91
N GLU A 81 -0.73 18.48 -11.27
CA GLU A 81 -1.10 17.94 -12.58
C GLU A 81 -2.61 17.88 -12.79
N MET A 82 -3.39 17.53 -11.77
CA MET A 82 -4.86 17.60 -11.84
C MET A 82 -5.37 19.01 -12.11
N ILE A 83 -4.77 20.03 -11.48
CA ILE A 83 -5.13 21.44 -11.72
C ILE A 83 -4.79 21.82 -13.16
N VAL A 84 -3.59 21.49 -13.63
CA VAL A 84 -3.20 21.73 -15.03
C VAL A 84 -4.16 21.01 -15.97
N LEU A 85 -4.53 19.77 -15.68
CA LEU A 85 -5.48 18.99 -16.48
C LEU A 85 -6.84 19.69 -16.53
N GLN A 86 -7.37 20.13 -15.39
CA GLN A 86 -8.63 20.90 -15.30
C GLN A 86 -8.61 22.17 -16.16
N GLU A 87 -7.47 22.89 -16.18
CA GLU A 87 -7.29 24.15 -16.90
C GLU A 87 -7.00 23.97 -18.40
N SER A 88 -6.29 22.89 -18.76
CA SER A 88 -5.69 22.69 -20.09
C SER A 88 -6.57 21.95 -21.10
N PHE A 89 -7.80 21.58 -20.73
CA PHE A 89 -8.72 20.90 -21.63
C PHE A 89 -9.22 21.80 -22.77
N GLY A 90 -8.51 21.75 -23.91
CA GLY A 90 -9.04 22.15 -25.21
C GLY A 90 -10.36 21.43 -25.55
N ARG A 91 -10.68 20.34 -24.83
CA ARG A 91 -11.97 19.66 -24.83
C ARG A 91 -13.17 20.58 -24.59
N ARG A 92 -13.09 21.65 -23.79
CA ARG A 92 -14.23 22.60 -23.65
C ARG A 92 -14.65 23.23 -24.98
N GLN A 93 -13.72 23.31 -25.94
CA GLN A 93 -14.00 23.76 -27.30
C GLN A 93 -14.30 22.58 -28.25
N ARG A 94 -13.66 21.42 -28.07
CA ARG A 94 -13.80 20.26 -28.99
C ARG A 94 -15.00 19.35 -28.70
N GLY A 95 -15.46 19.25 -27.46
CA GLY A 95 -16.54 18.37 -27.02
C GLY A 95 -16.16 16.90 -26.82
N TYR A 96 -14.89 16.50 -26.98
CA TYR A 96 -14.41 15.14 -26.77
C TYR A 96 -12.97 15.10 -26.21
N PHE A 97 -12.61 13.99 -25.58
CA PHE A 97 -11.24 13.71 -25.11
C PHE A 97 -10.38 13.11 -26.22
N THR A 98 -9.15 13.58 -26.39
CA THR A 98 -8.17 12.93 -27.27
C THR A 98 -7.58 11.68 -26.62
N SER A 99 -6.87 10.85 -27.41
CA SER A 99 -6.12 9.71 -26.87
C SER A 99 -5.09 10.14 -25.82
N ASP A 100 -4.36 11.22 -26.07
CA ASP A 100 -3.36 11.72 -25.11
C ASP A 100 -4.02 12.24 -23.82
N GLU A 101 -5.21 12.82 -23.91
CA GLU A 101 -5.97 13.24 -22.72
C GLU A 101 -6.48 12.03 -21.94
N HIS A 102 -6.92 10.98 -22.62
CA HIS A 102 -7.31 9.72 -22.00
C HIS A 102 -6.13 9.08 -21.25
N ASP A 103 -4.97 8.93 -21.91
CA ASP A 103 -3.75 8.38 -21.32
C ASP A 103 -3.31 9.17 -20.07
N LYS A 104 -3.40 10.51 -20.13
CA LYS A 104 -3.07 11.37 -18.98
C LYS A 104 -4.04 11.20 -17.82
N ILE A 105 -5.34 11.10 -18.09
CA ILE A 105 -6.36 10.88 -17.06
C ILE A 105 -6.17 9.51 -16.41
N GLU A 106 -5.94 8.47 -17.22
CA GLU A 106 -5.64 7.12 -16.73
C GLU A 106 -4.40 7.13 -15.84
N SER A 107 -3.29 7.71 -16.30
CA SER A 107 -2.04 7.83 -15.53
C SER A 107 -2.22 8.55 -14.20
N LEU A 108 -2.97 9.66 -14.18
CA LEU A 108 -3.24 10.41 -12.97
C LEU A 108 -4.04 9.57 -11.97
N LEU A 109 -5.15 9.00 -12.42
CA LEU A 109 -6.02 8.19 -11.57
C LEU A 109 -5.29 6.96 -11.03
N PHE A 110 -4.50 6.31 -11.88
CA PHE A 110 -3.66 5.19 -11.52
C PHE A 110 -2.69 5.51 -10.38
N ARG A 111 -1.89 6.58 -10.52
CA ARG A 111 -0.90 6.98 -9.50
C ARG A 111 -1.57 7.41 -8.20
N TYR A 112 -2.71 8.10 -8.28
CA TYR A 112 -3.50 8.43 -7.10
C TYR A 112 -3.95 7.17 -6.36
N LEU A 113 -4.51 6.19 -7.07
CA LEU A 113 -4.94 4.93 -6.47
C LEU A 113 -3.76 4.15 -5.89
N ALA A 114 -2.62 4.15 -6.58
CA ALA A 114 -1.38 3.53 -6.11
C ALA A 114 -0.99 4.05 -4.72
N CYS A 115 -0.86 5.37 -4.58
CA CYS A 115 -0.56 5.99 -3.29
C CYS A 115 -1.68 5.79 -2.27
N ARG A 116 -2.94 5.81 -2.70
CA ARG A 116 -4.10 5.62 -1.81
C ARG A 116 -4.07 4.24 -1.15
N GLU A 117 -3.84 3.17 -1.88
CA GLU A 117 -3.81 1.84 -1.28
C GLU A 117 -2.60 1.65 -0.36
N SER A 118 -1.41 2.20 -0.68
CA SER A 118 -0.27 2.14 0.25
C SER A 118 -0.54 2.87 1.55
N LEU A 119 -1.19 4.04 1.47
CA LEU A 119 -1.55 4.79 2.66
C LEU A 119 -2.59 4.02 3.48
N TRP A 120 -3.51 3.27 2.85
CA TRP A 120 -4.41 2.36 3.57
C TRP A 120 -3.65 1.23 4.27
N ASP A 121 -2.66 0.63 3.63
CA ASP A 121 -1.82 -0.40 4.25
C ASP A 121 -1.07 0.15 5.48
N MET A 122 -0.53 1.37 5.40
CA MET A 122 0.07 2.04 6.55
C MET A 122 -0.94 2.30 7.67
N VAL A 123 -2.12 2.81 7.32
CA VAL A 123 -3.22 3.07 8.25
C VAL A 123 -3.68 1.79 8.95
N ASP A 124 -3.78 0.68 8.22
CA ASP A 124 -4.17 -0.61 8.77
C ASP A 124 -3.09 -1.19 9.68
N TYR A 125 -1.81 -1.08 9.32
CA TYR A 125 -0.70 -1.50 10.16
C TYR A 125 -0.63 -0.69 11.47
N TYR A 126 -0.61 0.64 11.36
CA TYR A 126 -0.46 1.51 12.51
C TYR A 126 -1.74 1.65 13.35
N ARG A 127 -2.89 1.15 12.89
CA ARG A 127 -4.11 1.10 13.71
C ARG A 127 -3.93 0.31 15.01
N ASP A 128 -3.08 -0.71 14.99
CA ASP A 128 -2.80 -1.56 16.14
C ASP A 128 -1.36 -1.37 16.64
N TYR A 129 -0.83 -0.14 16.56
CA TYR A 129 0.56 0.20 16.92
C TYR A 129 0.97 -0.33 18.30
N GLU A 130 0.11 -0.33 19.31
CA GLU A 130 0.44 -0.84 20.66
C GLU A 130 0.70 -2.35 20.71
N THR A 131 0.20 -3.09 19.72
CA THR A 131 0.49 -4.52 19.58
C THR A 131 1.81 -4.78 18.88
N HIS A 132 2.31 -3.78 18.15
CA HIS A 132 3.55 -3.84 17.38
C HIS A 132 4.73 -3.24 18.15
N PHE A 133 4.49 -2.18 18.93
CA PHE A 133 5.51 -1.38 19.60
C PHE A 133 5.35 -1.45 21.12
N SER A 134 6.44 -1.75 21.83
CA SER A 134 6.41 -1.89 23.30
C SER A 134 6.78 -0.59 24.02
N ASP A 135 7.62 0.24 23.42
CA ASP A 135 8.06 1.50 24.01
C ASP A 135 7.05 2.64 23.75
N PRO A 136 6.67 3.43 24.77
CA PRO A 136 5.71 4.53 24.58
C PRO A 136 6.13 5.61 23.58
N GLU A 137 7.43 5.87 23.45
CA GLU A 137 7.97 6.86 22.51
C GLU A 137 7.84 6.34 21.07
N GLU A 138 8.19 5.07 20.85
CA GLU A 138 7.97 4.36 19.58
C GLU A 138 6.48 4.26 19.22
N GLN A 139 5.61 3.96 20.20
CA GLN A 139 4.15 4.00 20.01
C GLN A 139 3.66 5.38 19.57
N THR A 140 4.24 6.45 20.13
CA THR A 140 3.91 7.83 19.75
C THR A 140 4.38 8.15 18.33
N LYS A 141 5.60 7.73 17.97
CA LYS A 141 6.13 7.82 16.59
C LYS A 141 5.24 7.08 15.60
N ALA A 142 4.87 5.84 15.93
CA ALA A 142 3.98 4.98 15.16
C ALA A 142 2.60 5.64 14.95
N PHE A 143 2.03 6.21 16.01
CA PHE A 143 0.79 6.98 15.94
C PHE A 143 0.91 8.17 14.97
N ILE A 144 2.01 8.95 15.05
CA ILE A 144 2.23 10.11 14.17
C ILE A 144 2.26 9.69 12.70
N ILE A 145 2.92 8.57 12.36
CA ILE A 145 2.97 8.04 10.99
C ILE A 145 1.56 7.60 10.54
N GLY A 146 0.88 6.76 11.32
CA GLY A 146 -0.45 6.27 10.99
C GLY A 146 -1.48 7.40 10.83
N PHE A 147 -1.44 8.40 11.71
CA PHE A 147 -2.34 9.55 11.64
C PHE A 147 -2.02 10.47 10.45
N ASN A 148 -0.74 10.64 10.09
CA ASN A 148 -0.38 11.30 8.85
C ASN A 148 -0.94 10.56 7.63
N ALA A 149 -0.79 9.25 7.56
CA ALA A 149 -1.30 8.47 6.44
C ALA A 149 -2.83 8.62 6.29
N ALA A 150 -3.57 8.55 7.39
CA ALA A 150 -5.03 8.77 7.42
C ALA A 150 -5.41 10.20 6.95
N LEU A 151 -4.68 11.22 7.40
CA LEU A 151 -4.93 12.60 6.96
C LEU A 151 -4.54 12.84 5.50
N HIS A 152 -3.52 12.17 4.96
CA HIS A 152 -3.20 12.22 3.53
C HIS A 152 -4.33 11.61 2.70
N LEU A 153 -4.90 10.47 3.13
CA LEU A 153 -6.05 9.84 2.47
C LEU A 153 -7.26 10.78 2.41
N ALA A 154 -7.60 11.40 3.54
CA ALA A 154 -8.71 12.35 3.62
C ALA A 154 -8.44 13.61 2.77
N HIS A 155 -7.24 14.17 2.90
CA HIS A 155 -6.83 15.38 2.20
C HIS A 155 -6.86 15.21 0.69
N TYR A 156 -6.07 14.27 0.16
CA TYR A 156 -5.94 14.12 -1.28
C TYR A 156 -7.18 13.50 -1.94
N GLY A 157 -8.00 12.74 -1.20
CA GLY A 157 -9.36 12.40 -1.63
C GLY A 157 -10.24 13.64 -1.81
N SER A 158 -10.25 14.54 -0.82
CA SER A 158 -11.02 15.79 -0.92
C SER A 158 -10.49 16.74 -1.99
N VAL A 159 -9.17 16.76 -2.26
CA VAL A 159 -8.55 17.49 -3.37
C VAL A 159 -9.05 16.95 -4.71
N LEU A 160 -8.97 15.63 -4.95
CA LEU A 160 -9.42 15.00 -6.20
C LEU A 160 -10.89 15.34 -6.47
N VAL A 161 -11.74 15.17 -5.44
CA VAL A 161 -13.17 15.47 -5.53
C VAL A 161 -13.40 16.95 -5.82
N ALA A 162 -12.85 17.85 -5.01
CA ALA A 162 -13.07 19.29 -5.13
C ALA A 162 -12.57 19.85 -6.47
N THR A 163 -11.48 19.30 -7.02
CA THR A 163 -10.91 19.72 -8.30
C THR A 163 -11.89 19.49 -9.44
N PHE A 164 -12.46 18.28 -9.56
CA PHE A 164 -13.34 17.93 -10.69
C PHE A 164 -14.82 18.09 -10.40
N LEU A 165 -15.19 18.57 -9.21
CA LEU A 165 -16.58 18.61 -8.76
C LEU A 165 -17.50 19.25 -9.81
N ASP A 166 -17.13 20.39 -10.40
CA ASP A 166 -17.99 21.10 -11.34
C ASP A 166 -17.77 20.71 -12.81
N GLU A 167 -17.10 19.58 -13.06
CA GLU A 167 -16.75 19.07 -14.39
C GLU A 167 -17.43 17.71 -14.64
N PRO A 168 -18.76 17.65 -14.87
CA PRO A 168 -19.52 16.39 -14.93
C PRO A 168 -19.00 15.41 -15.97
N GLU A 169 -18.53 15.93 -17.09
CA GLU A 169 -18.01 15.11 -18.16
C GLU A 169 -16.56 14.61 -17.90
N VAL A 170 -15.82 15.24 -16.97
CA VAL A 170 -14.54 14.71 -16.46
C VAL A 170 -14.81 13.68 -15.36
N ILE A 171 -15.82 13.90 -14.53
CA ILE A 171 -16.29 12.91 -13.55
C ILE A 171 -16.71 11.61 -14.26
N GLU A 172 -17.47 11.70 -15.36
CA GLU A 172 -17.83 10.53 -16.17
C GLU A 172 -16.57 9.80 -16.65
N LYS A 173 -15.57 10.54 -17.15
CA LYS A 173 -14.29 9.99 -17.61
C LYS A 173 -13.49 9.31 -16.50
N LEU A 174 -13.44 9.91 -15.30
CA LEU A 174 -12.78 9.33 -14.11
C LEU A 174 -13.53 8.12 -13.56
N ASN A 175 -14.80 7.95 -13.91
CA ASN A 175 -15.62 6.81 -13.52
C ASN A 175 -15.69 5.71 -14.58
N GLU A 176 -15.01 5.83 -15.72
CA GLU A 176 -14.83 4.73 -16.67
C GLU A 176 -14.00 3.59 -16.05
N ALA A 177 -14.16 2.38 -16.57
CA ALA A 177 -13.23 1.28 -16.27
C ALA A 177 -12.01 1.40 -17.17
N TYR A 178 -10.81 1.26 -16.61
CA TYR A 178 -9.56 1.22 -17.36
C TYR A 178 -8.96 -0.19 -17.25
N HIS A 179 -9.39 -1.08 -18.13
CA HIS A 179 -9.00 -2.49 -18.13
C HIS A 179 -7.47 -2.70 -18.14
N PRO A 180 -6.67 -2.00 -18.98
CA PRO A 180 -5.22 -2.17 -19.01
C PRO A 180 -4.52 -1.77 -17.71
N SER A 181 -5.17 -0.98 -16.86
CA SER A 181 -4.63 -0.51 -15.58
C SER A 181 -5.38 -1.10 -14.37
N GLY A 182 -6.34 -2.00 -14.60
CA GLY A 182 -7.13 -2.64 -13.56
C GLY A 182 -8.04 -1.69 -12.77
N ILE A 183 -8.29 -0.46 -13.26
CA ILE A 183 -9.09 0.53 -12.53
C ILE A 183 -10.58 0.24 -12.74
N PRO A 184 -11.37 0.05 -11.67
CA PRO A 184 -12.79 -0.26 -11.80
C PRO A 184 -13.62 0.97 -12.18
N LYS A 185 -14.79 0.70 -12.77
CA LYS A 185 -15.83 1.71 -13.01
C LYS A 185 -16.31 2.31 -11.68
N GLY A 186 -16.58 3.62 -11.66
CA GLY A 186 -17.16 4.30 -10.49
C GLY A 186 -16.13 4.77 -9.45
N THR A 187 -14.84 4.75 -9.78
CA THR A 187 -13.75 5.11 -8.87
C THR A 187 -13.91 6.50 -8.25
N TYR A 188 -14.20 7.54 -9.05
CA TYR A 188 -14.40 8.90 -8.52
C TYR A 188 -15.62 8.96 -7.58
N GLU A 189 -16.71 8.28 -7.95
CA GLU A 189 -17.94 8.25 -7.13
C GLU A 189 -17.69 7.60 -5.76
N GLU A 190 -16.86 6.57 -5.72
CA GLU A 190 -16.47 5.94 -4.46
C GLU A 190 -15.65 6.88 -3.57
N VAL A 191 -14.68 7.61 -4.15
CA VAL A 191 -13.92 8.63 -3.41
C VAL A 191 -14.85 9.76 -2.95
N PHE A 192 -15.77 10.22 -3.80
CA PHE A 192 -16.78 11.22 -3.46
C PHE A 192 -17.65 10.77 -2.28
N THR A 193 -18.14 9.53 -2.31
CA THR A 193 -18.93 8.92 -1.23
C THR A 193 -18.12 8.86 0.07
N GLY A 194 -16.85 8.47 -0.01
CA GLY A 194 -15.94 8.44 1.15
C GLY A 194 -15.70 9.82 1.75
N VAL A 195 -15.45 10.84 0.92
CA VAL A 195 -15.18 12.23 1.36
C VAL A 195 -16.42 12.90 1.95
N THR A 196 -17.62 12.53 1.49
CA THR A 196 -18.90 13.13 1.92
C THR A 196 -19.65 12.29 2.97
N SER A 197 -19.08 11.17 3.40
CA SER A 197 -19.62 10.33 4.46
C SER A 197 -19.65 11.07 5.81
N ILE A 198 -20.82 11.08 6.45
CA ILE A 198 -21.01 11.71 7.76
C ILE A 198 -20.12 11.03 8.79
N GLU A 199 -20.09 9.70 8.77
CA GLU A 199 -19.30 8.88 9.68
C GLU A 199 -17.80 9.21 9.54
N ASN A 200 -17.29 9.33 8.30
CA ASN A 200 -15.89 9.69 8.07
C ASN A 200 -15.56 11.11 8.52
N ILE A 201 -16.47 12.07 8.26
CA ILE A 201 -16.27 13.47 8.64
C ILE A 201 -16.32 13.64 10.16
N GLU A 202 -17.29 13.04 10.86
CA GLU A 202 -17.38 13.05 12.32
C GLU A 202 -16.14 12.39 12.92
N ALA A 203 -15.72 11.22 12.39
CA ALA A 203 -14.52 10.53 12.85
C ALA A 203 -13.27 11.40 12.73
N LEU A 204 -13.03 12.01 11.56
CA LEU A 204 -11.87 12.86 11.34
C LEU A 204 -11.87 14.10 12.26
N LYS A 205 -13.02 14.76 12.43
CA LYS A 205 -13.15 15.94 13.29
C LYS A 205 -12.93 15.58 14.77
N THR A 206 -13.49 14.47 15.24
CA THR A 206 -13.30 13.98 16.60
C THR A 206 -11.84 13.56 16.85
N ALA A 207 -11.22 12.86 15.90
CA ALA A 207 -9.80 12.50 15.98
C ALA A 207 -8.90 13.74 16.04
N TRP A 208 -9.18 14.75 15.22
CA TRP A 208 -8.45 16.01 15.26
C TRP A 208 -8.58 16.73 16.60
N GLU A 209 -9.78 16.76 17.19
CA GLU A 209 -9.99 17.38 18.50
C GLU A 209 -9.09 16.73 19.57
N LEU A 210 -9.09 15.39 19.64
CA LEU A 210 -8.27 14.60 20.56
C LEU A 210 -6.76 14.81 20.32
N TYR A 211 -6.30 14.70 19.08
CA TYR A 211 -4.91 14.98 18.69
C TYR A 211 -4.49 16.40 19.07
N SER A 212 -5.32 17.40 18.74
CA SER A 212 -4.98 18.80 18.97
C SER A 212 -4.93 19.14 20.46
N SER A 213 -5.68 18.42 21.31
CA SER A 213 -5.58 18.53 22.76
C SER A 213 -4.21 18.03 23.26
N GLU A 214 -3.75 16.87 22.78
CA GLU A 214 -2.44 16.32 23.12
C GLU A 214 -1.28 17.18 22.62
N ALA A 215 -1.38 17.66 21.38
CA ALA A 215 -0.35 18.51 20.76
C ALA A 215 -0.24 19.90 21.43
N LYS A 216 -1.29 20.38 22.11
CA LYS A 216 -1.25 21.63 22.89
C LYS A 216 -0.68 21.43 24.30
N ASN A 217 -0.66 20.21 24.81
CA ASN A 217 -0.11 19.90 26.12
C ASN A 217 1.42 19.74 26.01
N PRO A 218 2.23 20.67 26.56
CA PRO A 218 3.70 20.59 26.44
C PRO A 218 4.30 19.37 27.14
N ASP A 219 3.58 18.80 28.12
CA ASP A 219 4.02 17.65 28.90
C ASP A 219 3.62 16.30 28.25
N SER A 220 2.81 16.33 27.18
CA SER A 220 2.42 15.12 26.46
C SER A 220 3.65 14.45 25.83
N LEU A 221 3.57 13.13 25.67
CA LEU A 221 4.64 12.38 24.99
C LEU A 221 4.75 12.80 23.52
N LEU A 222 3.61 13.11 22.89
CA LEU A 222 3.53 13.64 21.52
C LEU A 222 4.31 14.94 21.36
N SER A 223 4.13 15.91 22.27
CA SER A 223 4.86 17.18 22.23
C SER A 223 6.36 17.01 22.46
N ARG A 224 6.76 16.04 23.30
CA ARG A 224 8.17 15.70 23.53
C ARG A 224 8.81 15.06 22.30
N VAL A 225 8.20 14.02 21.74
CA VAL A 225 8.68 13.35 20.50
C VAL A 225 8.80 14.35 19.35
N ALA A 226 7.79 15.18 19.13
CA ALA A 226 7.81 16.19 18.07
C ALA A 226 8.90 17.27 18.27
N LYS A 227 9.35 17.49 19.51
CA LYS A 227 10.42 18.43 19.82
C LYS A 227 11.81 17.80 19.72
N ASP A 228 11.94 16.57 20.21
CA ASP A 228 13.23 15.89 20.38
C ASP A 228 13.68 15.22 19.07
N ASP A 229 12.74 14.79 18.22
CA ASP A 229 13.02 14.23 16.90
C ASP A 229 12.54 15.17 15.78
N PRO A 230 13.45 15.82 15.02
CA PRO A 230 13.10 16.74 13.94
C PRO A 230 12.25 16.14 12.82
N ALA A 231 12.41 14.83 12.54
CA ALA A 231 11.66 14.16 11.48
C ALA A 231 10.17 14.06 11.86
N TYR A 232 9.89 13.65 13.10
CA TYR A 232 8.53 13.59 13.63
C TYR A 232 7.97 14.97 13.94
N GLY A 233 8.80 15.93 14.35
CA GLY A 233 8.41 17.33 14.48
C GLY A 233 7.89 17.93 13.18
N LYS A 234 8.55 17.61 12.06
CA LYS A 234 8.08 18.01 10.72
C LYS A 234 6.73 17.38 10.37
N LEU A 235 6.55 16.08 10.60
CA LEU A 235 5.27 15.40 10.37
C LEU A 235 4.15 15.97 11.25
N ALA A 236 4.41 16.16 12.55
CA ALA A 236 3.46 16.76 13.48
C ALA A 236 3.03 18.17 13.07
N GLY A 237 3.99 18.99 12.60
CA GLY A 237 3.74 20.34 12.09
C GLY A 237 2.92 20.37 10.79
N GLN A 238 2.96 19.32 9.97
CA GLN A 238 2.21 19.23 8.72
C GLN A 238 0.73 18.87 8.93
N LEU A 239 0.42 18.11 9.98
CA LEU A 239 -0.94 17.61 10.26
C LEU A 239 -1.99 18.72 10.35
N ALA A 240 -1.66 19.86 10.97
CA ALA A 240 -2.57 21.01 11.07
C ALA A 240 -2.97 21.56 9.70
N ARG A 241 -1.98 21.76 8.82
CA ARG A 241 -2.22 22.25 7.47
C ARG A 241 -3.04 21.25 6.65
N LEU A 242 -2.74 19.95 6.75
CA LEU A 242 -3.51 18.90 6.06
C LEU A 242 -4.96 18.89 6.53
N TYR A 243 -5.21 18.91 7.85
CA TYR A 243 -6.55 18.91 8.41
C TYR A 243 -7.34 20.16 8.02
N GLU A 244 -6.77 21.36 8.20
CA GLU A 244 -7.45 22.62 7.90
C GLU A 244 -7.86 22.69 6.42
N ASN A 245 -6.95 22.31 5.51
CA ASN A 245 -7.24 22.28 4.08
C ASN A 245 -8.32 21.23 3.74
N THR A 246 -8.24 20.05 4.35
CA THR A 246 -9.25 18.99 4.16
C THR A 246 -10.62 19.47 4.61
N ASN A 247 -10.73 20.05 5.80
CA ASN A 247 -11.99 20.56 6.33
C ASN A 247 -12.55 21.67 5.43
N ALA A 248 -11.72 22.61 4.98
CA ALA A 248 -12.16 23.66 4.05
C ALA A 248 -12.67 23.10 2.71
N GLN A 249 -12.00 22.08 2.16
CA GLN A 249 -12.41 21.41 0.92
C GLN A 249 -13.73 20.65 1.10
N VAL A 250 -13.87 19.87 2.18
CA VAL A 250 -15.12 19.16 2.50
C VAL A 250 -16.29 20.13 2.66
N GLU A 251 -16.12 21.22 3.41
CA GLU A 251 -17.19 22.24 3.55
C GLU A 251 -17.56 22.89 2.20
N THR A 252 -16.57 23.09 1.32
CA THR A 252 -16.82 23.58 -0.05
C THR A 252 -17.61 22.57 -0.87
N ILE A 253 -17.25 21.28 -0.82
CA ILE A 253 -17.96 20.19 -1.51
C ILE A 253 -19.41 20.11 -1.03
N LEU A 254 -19.62 20.06 0.29
CA LEU A 254 -20.96 20.00 0.90
C LEU A 254 -21.81 21.22 0.55
N THR A 255 -21.19 22.40 0.46
CA THR A 255 -21.89 23.63 0.06
C THR A 255 -22.34 23.56 -1.40
N LYS A 256 -21.42 23.21 -2.31
CA LYS A 256 -21.71 23.08 -3.75
C LYS A 256 -22.69 21.95 -4.06
N ARG A 257 -22.73 20.90 -3.24
CA ARG A 257 -23.65 19.75 -3.37
C ARG A 257 -24.78 19.75 -2.36
N SER A 258 -25.10 20.90 -1.77
CA SER A 258 -26.15 21.04 -0.75
C SER A 258 -27.53 20.54 -1.19
N LEU A 259 -27.84 20.58 -2.49
CA LEU A 259 -29.08 20.01 -3.04
C LEU A 259 -29.07 18.47 -3.09
N LEU A 260 -27.90 17.84 -3.25
CA LEU A 260 -27.74 16.39 -3.27
C LEU A 260 -27.45 15.83 -1.87
N LEU A 261 -26.91 16.65 -0.96
CA LEU A 261 -26.50 16.27 0.39
C LEU A 261 -27.15 17.17 1.47
N PRO A 262 -28.49 17.38 1.46
CA PRO A 262 -29.14 18.32 2.38
C PRO A 262 -28.99 17.89 3.85
N ASP A 263 -28.99 16.59 4.11
CA ASP A 263 -28.95 16.02 5.47
C ASP A 263 -27.55 15.93 6.05
N VAL A 264 -26.52 15.77 5.21
CA VAL A 264 -25.12 15.62 5.63
C VAL A 264 -24.65 16.88 6.35
N ARG A 265 -24.81 18.05 5.72
CA ARG A 265 -24.37 19.33 6.30
C ARG A 265 -25.13 19.66 7.59
N ASN A 266 -26.44 19.44 7.60
CA ASN A 266 -27.27 19.72 8.79
C ASN A 266 -26.89 18.81 9.96
N ARG A 267 -26.63 17.53 9.69
CA ARG A 267 -26.21 16.57 10.72
C ARG A 267 -24.83 16.89 11.28
N ILE A 268 -23.86 17.19 10.43
CA ILE A 268 -22.49 17.58 10.88
C ILE A 268 -22.55 18.86 11.73
N ARG A 269 -23.32 19.88 11.33
CA ARG A 269 -23.46 21.11 12.14
C ARG A 269 -24.10 20.88 13.51
N ASN A 270 -24.97 19.88 13.61
CA ASN A 270 -25.64 19.52 14.85
C ASN A 270 -24.86 18.46 15.65
N SER A 271 -23.78 17.91 15.09
CA SER A 271 -22.91 16.95 15.79
C SER A 271 -22.12 17.67 16.89
N THR A 272 -22.13 17.11 18.10
CA THR A 272 -21.35 17.65 19.22
C THR A 272 -19.96 16.99 19.21
N ILE A 273 -19.07 17.44 18.32
CA ILE A 273 -17.71 16.88 18.16
C ILE A 273 -16.97 16.78 19.51
N THR A 274 -17.06 17.81 20.35
CA THR A 274 -16.48 17.82 21.70
C THR A 274 -17.05 16.74 22.61
N GLU A 275 -18.35 16.44 22.52
CA GLU A 275 -18.97 15.37 23.31
C GLU A 275 -18.56 13.99 22.79
N LEU A 276 -18.45 13.83 21.46
CA LEU A 276 -17.92 12.60 20.86
C LEU A 276 -16.47 12.35 21.28
N ALA A 277 -15.63 13.40 21.24
CA ALA A 277 -14.24 13.33 21.72
C ALA A 277 -14.18 12.99 23.21
N LYS A 278 -14.98 13.66 24.04
CA LYS A 278 -15.05 13.37 25.48
C LYS A 278 -15.45 11.92 25.77
N LYS A 279 -16.47 11.41 25.07
CA LYS A 279 -16.90 10.01 25.20
C LYS A 279 -15.79 9.05 24.78
N ALA A 280 -15.17 9.29 23.63
CA ALA A 280 -14.06 8.46 23.15
C ALA A 280 -12.90 8.44 24.16
N TYR A 281 -12.55 9.61 24.73
CA TYR A 281 -11.56 9.70 25.80
C TYR A 281 -12.00 8.95 27.07
N GLU A 282 -13.24 9.11 27.54
CA GLU A 282 -13.74 8.40 28.73
C GLU A 282 -13.72 6.87 28.58
N LEU A 283 -13.90 6.36 27.36
CA LEU A 283 -13.85 4.92 27.07
C LEU A 283 -12.43 4.35 27.11
N HIS A 284 -11.42 5.17 26.81
CA HIS A 284 -10.07 4.70 26.55
C HIS A 284 -9.01 5.25 27.50
N ASN A 285 -9.33 6.33 28.22
CA ASN A 285 -8.48 7.03 29.18
C ASN A 285 -7.10 7.47 28.63
N ASP A 286 -7.00 7.56 27.30
CA ASP A 286 -5.84 7.98 26.53
C ASP A 286 -6.34 8.61 25.21
N ASN A 287 -5.84 9.80 24.87
CA ASN A 287 -6.32 10.55 23.70
C ASN A 287 -5.87 9.92 22.38
N LEU A 288 -4.66 9.36 22.30
CA LEU A 288 -4.15 8.74 21.07
C LEU A 288 -4.89 7.42 20.80
N TYR A 289 -5.19 6.67 21.85
CA TYR A 289 -6.05 5.50 21.76
C TYR A 289 -7.49 5.87 21.36
N ALA A 290 -8.01 6.98 21.88
CA ALA A 290 -9.32 7.47 21.49
C ALA A 290 -9.36 7.88 20.00
N VAL A 291 -8.30 8.50 19.47
CA VAL A 291 -8.17 8.81 18.04
C VAL A 291 -8.27 7.54 17.20
N ARG A 292 -7.55 6.50 17.61
CA ARG A 292 -7.58 5.18 16.99
C ARG A 292 -9.01 4.61 16.97
N ALA A 293 -9.66 4.57 18.12
CA ALA A 293 -11.03 4.05 18.23
C ALA A 293 -12.04 4.81 17.37
N VAL A 294 -11.75 6.05 16.97
CA VAL A 294 -12.65 6.90 16.19
C VAL A 294 -12.38 6.79 14.68
N LEU A 295 -11.12 6.84 14.23
CA LEU A 295 -10.77 6.84 12.81
C LEU A 295 -11.00 5.48 12.13
N PHE A 296 -10.86 4.39 12.87
CA PHE A 296 -10.67 3.06 12.29
C PHE A 296 -11.95 2.21 12.23
N VAL A 297 -13.11 2.76 12.63
CA VAL A 297 -14.31 1.93 12.85
C VAL A 297 -15.15 1.69 11.60
N ASN A 298 -15.14 2.53 10.56
CA ASN A 298 -15.92 2.25 9.34
C ASN A 298 -15.47 3.10 8.14
N VAL A 299 -14.40 2.71 7.46
CA VAL A 299 -14.10 3.26 6.13
C VAL A 299 -14.13 2.13 5.12
N SER A 300 -14.98 2.27 4.10
CA SER A 300 -15.05 1.31 3.00
C SER A 300 -13.71 1.34 2.26
N ARG A 301 -12.91 0.29 2.46
CA ARG A 301 -11.74 -0.01 1.65
C ARG A 301 -12.23 -0.37 0.25
N LEU A 302 -11.57 0.15 -0.78
CA LEU A 302 -11.63 -0.42 -2.13
C LEU A 302 -11.14 -1.86 -1.99
N ARG A 303 -12.05 -2.83 -1.85
CA ARG A 303 -11.67 -4.21 -1.56
C ARG A 303 -10.88 -4.78 -2.74
N SER A 304 -9.59 -5.04 -2.53
CA SER A 304 -8.95 -6.21 -3.11
C SER A 304 -9.27 -7.43 -2.23
N PRO A 305 -9.55 -8.61 -2.82
CA PRO A 305 -9.78 -9.83 -2.03
C PRO A 305 -8.58 -10.08 -1.11
N ALA A 306 -8.88 -10.51 0.12
CA ALA A 306 -7.88 -10.76 1.15
C ALA A 306 -6.76 -11.69 0.62
N PRO A 307 -5.48 -11.39 0.92
CA PRO A 307 -4.36 -12.24 0.53
C PRO A 307 -4.55 -13.69 0.96
N GLU A 308 -4.52 -14.61 0.00
CA GLU A 308 -4.22 -16.01 0.32
C GLU A 308 -2.70 -16.18 0.33
N GLU A 309 -2.10 -15.90 1.48
CA GLU A 309 -0.64 -15.89 1.69
C GLU A 309 0.01 -17.27 1.52
N VAL A 310 1.30 -17.25 1.13
CA VAL A 310 2.17 -18.43 1.11
C VAL A 310 3.17 -18.35 2.25
N VAL A 311 3.26 -19.45 3.01
CA VAL A 311 4.20 -19.62 4.11
C VAL A 311 5.36 -20.50 3.65
N PHE A 312 6.56 -19.93 3.62
CA PHE A 312 7.81 -20.65 3.36
C PHE A 312 8.41 -21.16 4.67
N SER A 313 8.78 -22.44 4.70
CA SER A 313 9.55 -22.99 5.82
C SER A 313 11.01 -22.54 5.77
N VAL A 314 11.70 -22.51 6.91
CA VAL A 314 13.15 -22.23 6.98
C VAL A 314 13.97 -23.12 6.04
N ARG A 315 13.55 -24.38 5.86
CA ARG A 315 14.20 -25.30 4.91
C ARG A 315 14.03 -24.83 3.46
N GLN A 316 12.83 -24.39 3.09
CA GLN A 316 12.52 -23.90 1.75
C GLN A 316 13.23 -22.58 1.45
N VAL A 317 13.35 -21.69 2.43
CA VAL A 317 14.16 -20.47 2.30
C VAL A 317 15.60 -20.82 1.98
N ARG A 318 16.21 -21.76 2.71
CA ARG A 318 17.59 -22.22 2.43
C ARG A 318 17.71 -22.89 1.06
N GLU A 319 16.73 -23.69 0.69
CA GLU A 319 16.68 -24.34 -0.63
C GLU A 319 16.67 -23.30 -1.75
N VAL A 320 15.77 -22.30 -1.68
CA VAL A 320 15.73 -21.20 -2.64
C VAL A 320 17.06 -20.46 -2.69
N LYS A 321 17.62 -20.05 -1.55
CA LYS A 321 18.91 -19.34 -1.51
C LYS A 321 20.05 -20.15 -2.13
N SER A 322 20.00 -21.48 -2.06
CA SER A 322 21.02 -22.35 -2.68
C SER A 322 20.91 -22.46 -4.21
N LEU A 323 19.77 -22.06 -4.78
CA LEU A 323 19.55 -22.06 -6.23
C LEU A 323 19.92 -20.72 -6.89
N LEU A 324 20.01 -19.64 -6.10
CA LEU A 324 20.21 -18.28 -6.59
C LEU A 324 21.69 -17.96 -6.87
N GLU A 325 21.93 -17.24 -7.96
CA GLU A 325 23.24 -16.70 -8.34
C GLU A 325 23.14 -15.18 -8.61
N PRO A 326 24.19 -14.38 -8.31
CA PRO A 326 24.21 -12.97 -8.66
C PRO A 326 23.90 -12.74 -10.14
N GLY A 327 22.90 -11.91 -10.42
CA GLY A 327 22.36 -11.63 -11.75
C GLY A 327 21.00 -12.29 -12.02
N ASP A 328 20.54 -13.20 -11.15
CA ASP A 328 19.21 -13.79 -11.29
C ASP A 328 18.11 -12.73 -11.13
N LEU A 329 17.13 -12.79 -12.04
CA LEU A 329 15.92 -12.00 -12.01
C LEU A 329 14.87 -12.71 -11.18
N ILE A 330 14.41 -12.04 -10.14
CA ILE A 330 13.36 -12.50 -9.27
C ILE A 330 12.09 -11.70 -9.60
N LEU A 331 11.05 -12.39 -10.05
CA LEU A 331 9.76 -11.81 -10.41
C LEU A 331 8.71 -12.29 -9.42
N THR A 332 7.98 -11.36 -8.81
CA THR A 332 7.08 -11.66 -7.68
C THR A 332 5.65 -11.20 -7.93
N PHE A 333 4.74 -11.83 -7.19
CA PHE A 333 3.37 -11.38 -7.01
C PHE A 333 3.04 -11.43 -5.51
N LYS A 334 2.57 -10.29 -5.00
CA LYS A 334 2.08 -10.10 -3.63
C LYS A 334 0.76 -9.38 -3.70
N SER A 335 -0.32 -9.92 -3.13
CA SER A 335 -1.62 -9.24 -2.98
C SER A 335 -1.60 -8.21 -1.84
N GLY A 336 -2.36 -7.11 -1.96
CA GLY A 336 -2.43 -6.02 -0.97
C GLY A 336 -1.42 -4.87 -1.15
N TYR A 337 -0.14 -5.14 -1.42
CA TYR A 337 0.91 -4.10 -1.48
C TYR A 337 0.81 -3.18 -2.71
N MET A 338 1.47 -2.00 -2.67
CA MET A 338 1.60 -1.06 -3.80
C MET A 338 1.88 -1.71 -5.15
N SER A 339 2.68 -2.77 -5.17
CA SER A 339 3.00 -3.57 -6.35
C SER A 339 1.77 -4.21 -7.00
N ASN A 340 0.57 -4.14 -6.41
CA ASN A 340 -0.67 -4.61 -7.01
C ASN A 340 -1.34 -3.65 -7.96
N ILE A 341 -1.09 -2.36 -7.81
CA ILE A 341 -1.68 -1.36 -8.70
C ILE A 341 -0.89 -1.28 -9.99
N PHE A 342 0.33 -1.83 -10.03
CA PHE A 342 1.10 -1.99 -11.25
C PHE A 342 0.43 -3.02 -12.12
N LEU A 343 0.00 -2.56 -13.31
CA LEU A 343 -0.54 -3.26 -14.47
C LEU A 343 -1.05 -4.69 -14.19
N PRO A 344 -2.32 -5.01 -14.51
CA PRO A 344 -2.86 -6.35 -14.33
C PRO A 344 -1.87 -7.38 -14.91
N GLY A 345 -1.54 -8.38 -14.09
CA GLY A 345 -0.40 -9.25 -14.36
C GLY A 345 -0.34 -10.46 -13.44
N VAL A 346 0.19 -11.57 -13.96
CA VAL A 346 0.51 -12.79 -13.20
C VAL A 346 1.65 -12.50 -12.23
N PHE A 347 2.63 -11.71 -12.67
CA PHE A 347 3.70 -11.15 -11.88
C PHE A 347 3.69 -9.62 -12.02
N LYS A 348 4.11 -8.92 -10.97
CA LYS A 348 3.94 -7.45 -10.91
C LYS A 348 5.19 -6.69 -10.48
N HIS A 349 6.17 -7.39 -9.93
CA HIS A 349 7.37 -6.75 -9.39
C HIS A 349 8.63 -7.48 -9.81
N GLY A 350 9.70 -6.73 -10.01
CA GLY A 350 11.00 -7.24 -10.44
C GLY A 350 12.11 -6.85 -9.46
N ILE A 351 12.97 -7.81 -9.18
CA ILE A 351 14.06 -7.71 -8.21
C ILE A 351 15.29 -8.37 -8.83
N THR A 352 16.48 -7.80 -8.63
CA THR A 352 17.73 -8.43 -9.04
C THR A 352 18.41 -9.05 -7.82
N TYR A 353 18.71 -10.34 -7.86
CA TYR A 353 19.55 -10.97 -6.85
C TYR A 353 21.01 -10.59 -7.06
N VAL A 354 21.64 -10.03 -6.04
CA VAL A 354 23.05 -9.59 -6.10
C VAL A 354 23.97 -10.40 -5.18
N GLY A 355 23.39 -11.28 -4.34
CA GLY A 355 24.12 -12.16 -3.45
C GLY A 355 24.89 -11.44 -2.34
N SER A 356 25.61 -12.22 -1.55
CA SER A 356 26.50 -11.75 -0.49
C SER A 356 27.74 -11.04 -1.05
N PRO A 357 28.50 -10.29 -0.22
CA PRO A 357 29.76 -9.71 -0.65
C PRO A 357 30.78 -10.72 -1.21
N SER A 358 30.78 -11.97 -0.73
CA SER A 358 31.66 -13.02 -1.31
C SER A 358 31.17 -13.45 -2.69
N GLN A 359 29.87 -13.68 -2.86
CA GLN A 359 29.28 -14.05 -4.16
C GLN A 359 29.46 -12.93 -5.19
N ARG A 360 29.37 -11.66 -4.80
CA ARG A 360 29.66 -10.50 -5.66
C ARG A 360 31.09 -10.53 -6.19
N LYS A 361 32.07 -10.77 -5.31
CA LYS A 361 33.49 -10.88 -5.69
C LYS A 361 33.72 -12.08 -6.61
N GLU A 362 33.12 -13.22 -6.31
CA GLU A 362 33.18 -14.42 -7.16
C GLU A 362 32.57 -14.17 -8.55
N ALA A 363 31.49 -13.39 -8.62
CA ALA A 363 30.88 -12.92 -9.87
C ALA A 363 31.74 -11.88 -10.63
N GLY A 364 32.81 -11.36 -10.01
CA GLY A 364 33.75 -10.41 -10.63
C GLY A 364 33.50 -8.93 -10.30
N LEU A 365 32.61 -8.63 -9.35
CA LEU A 365 32.39 -7.27 -8.84
C LEU A 365 33.41 -6.92 -7.75
N ASP A 366 34.65 -6.69 -8.17
CA ASP A 366 35.68 -6.10 -7.31
C ASP A 366 35.94 -4.65 -7.72
N ILE A 367 35.86 -3.72 -6.77
CA ILE A 367 36.05 -2.29 -7.03
C ILE A 367 37.45 -1.97 -7.59
N GLU A 368 38.43 -2.83 -7.34
CA GLU A 368 39.77 -2.72 -7.89
C GLU A 368 39.82 -3.06 -9.38
N THR A 369 38.95 -3.96 -9.84
CA THR A 369 38.91 -4.44 -11.23
C THR A 369 37.84 -3.74 -12.08
N LEU A 370 36.83 -3.13 -11.46
CA LEU A 370 35.75 -2.43 -12.16
C LEU A 370 36.27 -1.17 -12.89
N THR A 371 35.93 -1.06 -14.16
CA THR A 371 36.29 0.07 -15.03
C THR A 371 35.06 0.92 -15.38
N GLY A 372 35.29 2.14 -15.87
CA GLY A 372 34.21 3.06 -16.28
C GLY A 372 33.45 3.73 -15.12
N ILE A 373 33.93 3.59 -13.88
CA ILE A 373 33.34 4.24 -12.71
C ILE A 373 33.94 5.63 -12.52
N VAL A 374 33.10 6.67 -12.51
CA VAL A 374 33.55 8.04 -12.21
C VAL A 374 34.08 8.13 -10.76
N PRO A 375 35.16 8.88 -10.48
CA PRO A 375 35.78 8.90 -9.15
C PRO A 375 34.82 9.21 -8.01
N ALA A 376 33.89 10.15 -8.22
CA ALA A 376 32.89 10.55 -7.22
C ALA A 376 31.93 9.41 -6.80
N ARG A 377 31.76 8.37 -7.63
CA ARG A 377 30.89 7.23 -7.32
C ARG A 377 31.66 6.03 -6.77
N LYS A 378 32.99 5.99 -6.91
CA LYS A 378 33.81 4.82 -6.57
C LYS A 378 33.72 4.45 -5.10
N GLU A 379 33.77 5.45 -4.20
CA GLU A 379 33.69 5.21 -2.76
C GLU A 379 32.32 4.68 -2.32
N LYS A 380 31.23 5.26 -2.84
CA LYS A 380 29.87 4.78 -2.57
C LYS A 380 29.72 3.35 -3.07
N LEU A 381 30.12 3.07 -4.31
CA LEU A 381 30.06 1.74 -4.90
C LEU A 381 30.88 0.72 -4.09
N ALA A 382 32.07 1.08 -3.62
CA ALA A 382 32.88 0.22 -2.76
C ALA A 382 32.13 -0.16 -1.46
N ARG A 383 31.48 0.82 -0.81
CA ARG A 383 30.68 0.58 0.39
C ARG A 383 29.47 -0.31 0.10
N ASP A 384 28.78 -0.05 -1.00
CA ASP A 384 27.59 -0.82 -1.40
C ASP A 384 27.96 -2.27 -1.73
N LEU A 385 29.02 -2.50 -2.51
CA LEU A 385 29.52 -3.85 -2.82
C LEU A 385 29.92 -4.62 -1.55
N ALA A 386 30.50 -3.93 -0.56
CA ALA A 386 30.89 -4.52 0.72
C ALA A 386 29.73 -4.72 1.71
N ARG A 387 28.54 -4.15 1.46
CA ARG A 387 27.41 -4.22 2.38
C ARG A 387 26.88 -5.66 2.46
N SER A 388 27.05 -6.29 3.62
CA SER A 388 26.57 -7.66 3.87
C SER A 388 25.14 -7.70 4.40
N ASN A 389 24.76 -6.72 5.22
CA ASN A 389 23.51 -6.72 5.94
C ASN A 389 22.75 -5.41 5.73
N LEU A 390 21.42 -5.52 5.85
CA LEU A 390 20.54 -4.38 6.04
C LEU A 390 20.74 -3.81 7.44
N ALA A 391 20.09 -2.68 7.75
CA ALA A 391 20.05 -2.18 9.13
C ALA A 391 19.49 -3.28 10.05
N SER A 392 18.44 -3.94 9.56
CA SER A 392 17.70 -5.02 10.20
C SER A 392 18.43 -6.34 10.37
N GLY A 393 19.77 -6.38 10.34
CA GLY A 393 20.58 -7.60 10.48
C GLY A 393 20.47 -8.64 9.35
N ALA A 394 19.37 -8.64 8.59
CA ALA A 394 19.10 -9.50 7.46
C ALA A 394 20.11 -9.29 6.34
N ALA A 395 20.27 -10.32 5.51
CA ALA A 395 21.21 -10.27 4.40
C ALA A 395 20.77 -9.21 3.38
N ALA A 396 21.67 -8.27 3.07
CA ALA A 396 21.50 -7.36 1.95
C ALA A 396 21.92 -8.12 0.68
N ASP A 397 21.04 -8.93 0.08
CA ASP A 397 21.38 -9.86 -1.02
C ASP A 397 20.54 -9.67 -2.29
N SER A 398 19.62 -8.71 -2.29
CA SER A 398 18.82 -8.31 -3.44
C SER A 398 18.75 -6.79 -3.58
N ILE A 399 18.51 -6.31 -4.79
CA ILE A 399 18.26 -4.89 -5.10
C ILE A 399 16.95 -4.78 -5.86
N GLU A 400 16.11 -3.83 -5.47
CA GLU A 400 14.82 -3.54 -6.08
C GLU A 400 14.52 -2.05 -6.04
N ALA A 401 13.54 -1.60 -6.83
CA ALA A 401 12.98 -0.26 -6.71
C ALA A 401 11.57 -0.33 -6.10
N VAL A 402 11.39 0.35 -4.98
CA VAL A 402 10.12 0.50 -4.25
C VAL A 402 9.88 1.98 -3.96
N ALA A 403 8.81 2.37 -3.25
CA ALA A 403 8.47 3.78 -3.03
C ALA A 403 9.62 4.64 -2.43
N GLU A 404 10.50 4.01 -1.66
CA GLU A 404 11.70 4.59 -1.06
C GLU A 404 12.83 4.86 -2.07
N GLY A 405 12.70 4.34 -3.29
CA GLY A 405 13.69 4.36 -4.35
C GLY A 405 14.32 2.99 -4.61
N VAL A 406 15.50 2.99 -5.23
CA VAL A 406 16.29 1.78 -5.47
C VAL A 406 17.09 1.44 -4.21
N ILE A 407 16.75 0.34 -3.55
CA ILE A 407 17.31 -0.03 -2.25
C ILE A 407 17.81 -1.48 -2.24
N PHE A 408 18.60 -1.82 -1.21
CA PHE A 408 18.86 -3.21 -0.87
C PHE A 408 17.65 -3.81 -0.17
N ASN A 409 17.42 -5.10 -0.40
CA ASN A 409 16.50 -5.92 0.37
C ASN A 409 17.09 -7.33 0.60
N SER A 410 16.37 -8.15 1.35
CA SER A 410 16.68 -9.55 1.62
C SER A 410 15.65 -10.48 0.98
N ILE A 411 16.11 -11.42 0.15
CA ILE A 411 15.21 -12.46 -0.40
C ILE A 411 14.57 -13.30 0.70
N GLU A 412 15.29 -13.50 1.81
CA GLU A 412 14.77 -14.23 2.96
C GLU A 412 13.62 -13.48 3.62
N GLN A 413 13.75 -12.17 3.85
CA GLN A 413 12.64 -11.36 4.36
C GLN A 413 11.49 -11.31 3.37
N LEU A 414 11.74 -11.15 2.07
CA LEU A 414 10.68 -11.17 1.06
C LEU A 414 9.88 -12.48 1.05
N MET A 415 10.56 -13.61 1.21
CA MET A 415 9.92 -14.92 1.32
C MET A 415 9.16 -15.12 2.63
N THR A 416 9.51 -14.41 3.69
CA THR A 416 8.78 -14.46 4.96
C THR A 416 7.68 -13.40 5.05
N THR A 417 7.55 -12.50 4.07
CA THR A 417 6.63 -11.34 4.13
C THR A 417 5.58 -11.38 3.02
N ASP A 418 4.42 -11.97 3.31
CA ASP A 418 3.19 -11.98 2.49
C ASP A 418 3.38 -12.07 0.96
N MET A 419 4.28 -12.93 0.47
CA MET A 419 4.47 -13.16 -0.96
C MET A 419 3.60 -14.34 -1.41
N ASN A 420 2.83 -14.22 -2.50
CA ASN A 420 2.01 -15.34 -2.97
C ASN A 420 2.73 -16.20 -4.03
N ARG A 421 3.56 -15.57 -4.87
CA ARG A 421 4.30 -16.26 -5.94
C ARG A 421 5.65 -15.61 -6.21
N LEU A 422 6.61 -16.43 -6.62
CA LEU A 422 8.00 -16.10 -6.87
C LEU A 422 8.51 -16.92 -8.06
N LEU A 423 8.99 -16.29 -9.12
CA LEU A 423 9.61 -16.97 -10.26
C LEU A 423 11.00 -16.40 -10.48
N VAL A 424 11.96 -17.28 -10.76
CA VAL A 424 13.35 -16.89 -10.99
C VAL A 424 13.82 -17.27 -12.39
N LEU A 425 14.33 -16.27 -13.11
CA LEU A 425 14.98 -16.39 -14.41
C LEU A 425 16.46 -16.02 -14.29
N ARG A 426 17.33 -16.81 -14.91
CA ARG A 426 18.76 -16.54 -15.00
C ARG A 426 19.12 -16.02 -16.39
N PRO A 427 19.64 -14.78 -16.52
CA PRO A 427 20.11 -14.26 -17.81
C PRO A 427 21.24 -15.11 -18.39
N LYS A 428 21.13 -15.45 -19.68
CA LYS A 428 22.20 -16.15 -20.42
C LYS A 428 23.24 -15.14 -20.91
N LEU A 429 24.17 -14.80 -20.03
CA LEU A 429 25.21 -13.81 -20.27
C LEU A 429 26.61 -14.42 -20.22
N THR A 430 27.54 -13.81 -20.97
CA THR A 430 28.97 -13.99 -20.74
C THR A 430 29.36 -13.44 -19.36
N ARG A 431 30.56 -13.78 -18.89
CA ARG A 431 31.06 -13.28 -17.59
C ARG A 431 31.18 -11.76 -17.59
N GLU A 432 31.67 -11.18 -18.68
CA GLU A 432 31.86 -9.74 -18.84
C GLU A 432 30.51 -9.01 -18.87
N GLU A 433 29.52 -9.52 -19.60
CA GLU A 433 28.17 -8.95 -19.62
C GLU A 433 27.49 -9.01 -18.25
N ARG A 434 27.64 -10.12 -17.51
CA ARG A 434 27.11 -10.24 -16.15
C ARG A 434 27.73 -9.22 -15.19
N ILE A 435 29.02 -8.94 -15.33
CA ILE A 435 29.71 -7.91 -14.54
C ILE A 435 29.15 -6.53 -14.87
N GLU A 436 28.96 -6.21 -16.15
CA GLU A 436 28.39 -4.93 -16.59
C GLU A 436 26.94 -4.73 -16.12
N ASP A 437 26.11 -5.77 -16.23
CA ASP A 437 24.73 -5.79 -15.71
C ASP A 437 24.70 -5.49 -14.22
N LEU A 438 25.39 -6.31 -13.41
CA LEU A 438 25.40 -6.11 -11.97
C LEU A 438 26.00 -4.75 -11.58
N LYS A 439 27.06 -4.30 -12.26
CA LYS A 439 27.64 -2.97 -12.06
C LYS A 439 26.59 -1.87 -12.31
N ALA A 440 25.78 -1.99 -13.35
CA ALA A 440 24.70 -1.05 -13.64
C ALA A 440 23.63 -1.07 -12.52
N VAL A 441 23.22 -2.24 -12.03
CA VAL A 441 22.29 -2.36 -10.90
C VAL A 441 22.81 -1.63 -9.67
N PHE A 442 24.07 -1.84 -9.28
CA PHE A 442 24.67 -1.15 -8.13
C PHE A 442 24.82 0.37 -8.36
N LEU A 443 25.02 0.82 -9.60
CA LEU A 443 25.09 2.25 -9.92
C LEU A 443 23.73 2.96 -9.86
N LEU A 444 22.63 2.22 -9.99
CA LEU A 444 21.27 2.72 -9.82
C LEU A 444 20.85 2.75 -8.35
N LEU A 445 21.53 2.02 -7.46
CA LEU A 445 21.23 1.97 -6.03
C LEU A 445 21.26 3.36 -5.38
N GLY A 446 20.14 3.76 -4.76
CA GLY A 446 19.90 5.07 -4.18
C GLY A 446 19.22 6.08 -5.12
N SER A 447 18.87 5.69 -6.35
CA SER A 447 17.99 6.50 -7.22
C SER A 447 16.58 6.60 -6.63
N GLY A 448 15.86 7.68 -6.92
CA GLY A 448 14.46 7.85 -6.50
C GLY A 448 13.51 6.90 -7.24
N TYR A 449 12.29 6.76 -6.75
CA TYR A 449 11.27 5.89 -7.36
C TYR A 449 10.52 6.62 -8.47
N ASP A 450 10.38 5.97 -9.64
CA ASP A 450 9.57 6.52 -10.72
C ASP A 450 8.10 6.08 -10.56
N PHE A 451 7.25 7.02 -10.14
CA PHE A 451 5.79 6.80 -10.11
C PHE A 451 5.12 6.97 -11.47
N ASN A 452 5.80 7.54 -12.48
CA ASN A 452 5.21 7.80 -13.80
C ASN A 452 5.34 6.62 -14.77
N PHE A 453 6.23 5.68 -14.48
CA PHE A 453 6.58 4.57 -15.38
C PHE A 453 6.98 5.09 -16.76
N ASP A 454 7.89 6.06 -16.79
CA ASP A 454 8.40 6.62 -18.03
C ASP A 454 9.87 6.30 -18.21
N PHE A 455 10.15 5.22 -18.96
CA PHE A 455 11.53 4.77 -19.19
C PHE A 455 12.34 5.77 -20.03
N ASN A 456 11.69 6.80 -20.61
CA ASN A 456 12.39 7.90 -21.27
C ASN A 456 13.06 8.86 -20.26
N ASP A 457 12.55 8.96 -19.03
CA ASP A 457 13.13 9.75 -17.96
C ASP A 457 13.96 8.85 -17.03
N ALA A 458 15.28 9.01 -17.06
CA ALA A 458 16.20 8.22 -16.25
C ALA A 458 16.49 8.80 -14.85
N THR A 459 15.78 9.86 -14.43
CA THR A 459 16.04 10.53 -13.14
C THR A 459 15.62 9.68 -11.94
N CYS A 460 14.54 8.92 -12.07
CA CYS A 460 14.01 7.99 -11.08
C CYS A 460 13.80 6.63 -11.75
N GLN A 461 13.66 5.56 -10.97
CA GLN A 461 13.60 4.19 -11.47
C GLN A 461 12.43 3.44 -10.87
N CYS A 462 11.68 2.70 -11.69
CA CYS A 462 10.77 1.66 -11.21
C CYS A 462 11.43 0.27 -11.24
N CYS A 463 10.76 -0.74 -10.68
CA CYS A 463 11.37 -2.04 -10.39
C CYS A 463 11.90 -2.77 -11.64
N THR A 464 11.11 -2.81 -12.70
CA THR A 464 11.47 -3.41 -13.99
C THR A 464 12.36 -2.50 -14.83
N GLU A 465 12.43 -1.21 -14.53
CA GLU A 465 13.35 -0.28 -15.19
C GLU A 465 14.79 -0.51 -14.75
N VAL A 466 15.02 -0.86 -13.47
CA VAL A 466 16.33 -1.29 -12.99
C VAL A 466 16.82 -2.48 -13.83
N ILE A 467 15.95 -3.48 -14.02
CA ILE A 467 16.22 -4.67 -14.87
C ILE A 467 16.47 -4.26 -16.33
N TYR A 468 15.60 -3.41 -16.89
CA TYR A 468 15.75 -2.95 -18.27
C TYR A 468 17.07 -2.21 -18.49
N ARG A 469 17.41 -1.25 -17.62
CA ARG A 469 18.63 -0.45 -17.77
C ARG A 469 19.90 -1.25 -17.53
N SER A 470 19.84 -2.32 -16.77
CA SER A 470 21.02 -3.15 -16.49
C SER A 470 21.22 -4.27 -17.51
N LEU A 471 20.14 -4.90 -18.01
CA LEU A 471 20.22 -6.08 -18.89
C LEU A 471 19.97 -5.80 -20.37
N ASN A 472 19.21 -4.76 -20.72
CA ASN A 472 18.87 -4.53 -22.13
C ASN A 472 20.13 -4.32 -22.98
N ALA A 473 20.18 -4.99 -24.13
CA ALA A 473 21.33 -5.05 -25.04
C ALA A 473 22.55 -5.85 -24.54
N HIS A 474 22.38 -6.71 -23.52
CA HIS A 474 23.36 -7.74 -23.16
C HIS A 474 22.91 -9.14 -23.62
N GLY A 475 23.84 -9.96 -24.11
CA GLY A 475 23.52 -11.27 -24.69
C GLY A 475 22.48 -11.16 -25.82
N ASP A 476 21.50 -12.07 -25.81
CA ASP A 476 20.34 -12.05 -26.72
C ASP A 476 19.14 -11.25 -26.14
N ILE A 477 19.37 -10.34 -25.19
CA ILE A 477 18.30 -9.61 -24.49
C ILE A 477 18.07 -8.25 -25.14
N HIS A 478 16.93 -8.10 -25.82
CA HIS A 478 16.44 -6.84 -26.36
C HIS A 478 14.97 -6.67 -25.98
N PHE A 479 14.72 -6.07 -24.82
CA PHE A 479 13.37 -5.95 -24.30
C PHE A 479 12.53 -5.01 -25.18
N PRO A 480 11.40 -5.48 -25.75
CA PRO A 480 10.45 -4.60 -26.38
C PRO A 480 9.71 -3.80 -25.32
N LEU A 481 9.81 -2.46 -25.38
CA LEU A 481 8.99 -1.60 -24.54
C LEU A 481 7.57 -1.50 -25.10
N THR A 482 6.61 -1.47 -24.19
CA THR A 482 5.19 -1.31 -24.52
C THR A 482 4.70 0.03 -24.01
N LYS A 483 3.99 0.77 -24.86
CA LYS A 483 3.41 2.05 -24.49
C LYS A 483 2.17 1.81 -23.61
N ARG A 484 2.16 2.35 -22.39
CA ARG A 484 1.03 2.29 -21.45
C ARG A 484 0.81 3.65 -20.81
N MET A 485 -0.44 4.10 -20.77
CA MET A 485 -0.82 5.42 -20.25
C MET A 485 0.07 6.56 -20.81
N GLY A 486 0.40 6.51 -22.10
CA GLY A 486 1.25 7.52 -22.74
C GLY A 486 2.75 7.24 -22.71
N ASN A 487 3.25 6.40 -21.79
CA ASN A 487 4.68 6.24 -21.51
C ASN A 487 5.23 4.89 -21.99
N GLN A 488 6.53 4.85 -22.32
CA GLN A 488 7.20 3.60 -22.64
C GLN A 488 7.54 2.85 -21.36
N THR A 489 7.09 1.60 -21.26
CA THR A 489 7.19 0.78 -20.05
C THR A 489 7.63 -0.65 -20.36
N LEU A 490 8.13 -1.33 -19.33
CA LEU A 490 8.31 -2.78 -19.31
C LEU A 490 7.68 -3.32 -18.03
N SER A 491 6.72 -4.23 -18.12
CA SER A 491 6.14 -4.91 -16.96
C SER A 491 6.88 -6.22 -16.65
N ALA A 492 6.65 -6.78 -15.46
CA ALA A 492 7.20 -8.10 -15.11
C ALA A 492 6.68 -9.20 -16.05
N ASP A 493 5.39 -9.14 -16.41
CA ASP A 493 4.81 -10.05 -17.38
C ASP A 493 5.38 -9.85 -18.79
N ASP A 494 5.72 -8.62 -19.22
CA ASP A 494 6.40 -8.42 -20.50
C ASP A 494 7.75 -9.16 -20.56
N ILE A 495 8.52 -9.15 -19.46
CA ILE A 495 9.79 -9.89 -19.36
C ILE A 495 9.55 -11.40 -19.50
N LEU A 496 8.50 -11.92 -18.85
CA LEU A 496 8.14 -13.34 -18.90
C LEU A 496 7.63 -13.75 -20.28
N SER A 497 6.78 -12.94 -20.89
CA SER A 497 6.27 -13.16 -22.24
C SER A 497 7.39 -13.06 -23.28
N TYR A 498 8.34 -12.13 -23.10
CA TYR A 498 9.55 -12.04 -23.91
C TYR A 498 10.39 -13.33 -23.79
N HIS A 499 10.59 -13.85 -22.57
CA HIS A 499 11.28 -15.12 -22.36
C HIS A 499 10.60 -16.30 -23.07
N LEU A 500 9.26 -16.38 -23.01
CA LEU A 500 8.50 -17.48 -23.63
C LEU A 500 8.43 -17.42 -25.16
N SER A 501 8.44 -16.22 -25.73
CA SER A 501 8.28 -16.02 -27.18
C SER A 501 9.60 -15.94 -27.96
N SER A 502 10.72 -15.70 -27.28
CA SER A 502 12.04 -15.53 -27.92
C SER A 502 12.71 -16.85 -28.26
N ALA A 503 13.34 -16.90 -29.44
CA ALA A 503 14.15 -18.02 -29.91
C ALA A 503 15.50 -17.51 -30.49
N PRO A 504 16.66 -17.87 -29.89
CA PRO A 504 16.82 -18.68 -28.68
C PRO A 504 16.27 -17.98 -27.42
N SER A 505 15.95 -18.77 -26.39
CA SER A 505 15.46 -18.20 -25.12
C SER A 505 16.57 -17.41 -24.43
N PRO A 506 16.35 -16.13 -24.09
CA PRO A 506 17.34 -15.25 -23.47
C PRO A 506 17.65 -15.58 -22.01
N PHE A 507 16.75 -16.33 -21.35
CA PHE A 507 16.89 -16.73 -19.96
C PHE A 507 16.84 -18.26 -19.81
N GLU A 508 17.40 -18.73 -18.70
CA GLU A 508 17.18 -20.05 -18.13
C GLU A 508 16.12 -19.95 -17.02
N PHE A 509 15.17 -20.88 -17.00
CA PHE A 509 14.22 -21.01 -15.90
C PHE A 509 14.91 -21.69 -14.71
N VAL A 510 14.94 -21.04 -13.54
CA VAL A 510 15.55 -21.61 -12.33
C VAL A 510 14.49 -22.34 -11.51
N PHE A 511 13.48 -21.62 -11.03
CA PHE A 511 12.36 -22.21 -10.29
C PHE A 511 11.12 -21.30 -10.28
N LEU A 512 9.99 -21.90 -9.92
CA LEU A 512 8.73 -21.23 -9.57
C LEU A 512 8.32 -21.70 -8.18
N ALA A 513 8.05 -20.76 -7.28
CA ALA A 513 7.42 -21.02 -6.00
C ALA A 513 6.03 -20.37 -5.94
N GLU A 514 5.04 -21.16 -5.53
CA GLU A 514 3.64 -20.72 -5.39
C GLU A 514 2.95 -21.46 -4.24
N LYS A 515 1.71 -21.05 -3.94
CA LYS A 515 0.86 -21.72 -2.95
C LYS A 515 0.58 -23.15 -3.34
N SER A 516 0.64 -24.07 -2.37
CA SER A 516 0.18 -25.44 -2.60
C SER A 516 -1.30 -25.47 -3.03
N PRO A 517 -1.67 -26.19 -4.10
CA PRO A 517 -3.06 -26.36 -4.49
C PRO A 517 -3.87 -27.22 -3.50
N ARG A 518 -3.24 -27.77 -2.44
CA ARG A 518 -3.90 -28.57 -1.42
C ARG A 518 -4.58 -27.64 -0.39
N PRO A 519 -5.92 -27.69 -0.22
CA PRO A 519 -6.70 -26.70 0.54
C PRO A 519 -6.38 -26.56 2.04
N LYS A 520 -5.54 -27.42 2.62
CA LYS A 520 -5.32 -27.51 4.08
C LYS A 520 -3.96 -26.99 4.55
N THR A 521 -3.11 -26.52 3.65
CA THR A 521 -1.77 -26.02 4.00
C THR A 521 -1.48 -24.75 3.23
N GLN A 522 -1.28 -23.62 3.92
CA GLN A 522 -0.72 -22.37 3.33
C GLN A 522 0.75 -22.54 2.88
N SER A 523 1.25 -23.77 2.78
CA SER A 523 2.66 -24.06 2.50
C SER A 523 3.03 -23.76 1.06
N ALA A 524 4.23 -23.20 0.86
CA ALA A 524 4.84 -23.04 -0.45
C ALA A 524 5.14 -24.40 -1.11
N VAL A 525 5.09 -24.43 -2.43
CA VAL A 525 5.68 -25.50 -3.27
C VAL A 525 6.75 -24.84 -4.15
N ILE A 526 7.95 -25.42 -4.18
CA ILE A 526 9.04 -25.00 -5.07
C ILE A 526 9.10 -26.00 -6.23
N LEU A 527 8.97 -25.51 -7.45
CA LEU A 527 8.93 -26.29 -8.68
C LEU A 527 10.15 -25.92 -9.54
N THR A 528 10.99 -26.90 -9.84
CA THR A 528 12.19 -26.76 -10.67
C THR A 528 12.06 -27.57 -11.97
N GLY A 529 12.98 -27.36 -12.91
CA GLY A 529 13.05 -28.12 -14.16
C GLY A 529 11.77 -28.04 -15.00
N GLU A 530 11.49 -29.09 -15.79
CA GLU A 530 10.37 -29.11 -16.73
C GLU A 530 9.01 -28.99 -16.04
N GLN A 531 8.87 -29.52 -14.82
CA GLN A 531 7.62 -29.38 -14.07
C GLN A 531 7.33 -27.91 -13.72
N GLY A 532 8.34 -27.18 -13.24
CA GLY A 532 8.23 -25.75 -12.97
C GLY A 532 7.98 -24.95 -14.24
N ALA A 533 8.73 -25.23 -15.32
CA ALA A 533 8.58 -24.54 -16.60
C ALA A 533 7.20 -24.77 -17.25
N ALA A 534 6.65 -25.99 -17.15
CA ALA A 534 5.29 -26.29 -17.61
C ALA A 534 4.24 -25.53 -16.81
N ARG A 535 4.39 -25.48 -15.48
CA ARG A 535 3.49 -24.74 -14.59
C ARG A 535 3.55 -23.23 -14.84
N PHE A 536 4.75 -22.68 -15.05
CA PHE A 536 4.96 -21.29 -15.44
C PHE A 536 4.21 -20.95 -16.75
N ARG A 537 4.36 -21.78 -17.80
CA ARG A 537 3.62 -21.57 -19.07
C ARG A 537 2.10 -21.60 -18.87
N GLU A 538 1.60 -22.50 -18.03
CA GLU A 538 0.17 -22.57 -17.70
C GLU A 538 -0.32 -21.30 -17.00
N LEU A 539 0.47 -20.76 -16.07
CA LEU A 539 0.15 -19.52 -15.36
C LEU A 539 0.07 -18.33 -16.30
N MET A 540 1.05 -18.16 -17.20
CA MET A 540 1.05 -17.06 -18.18
C MET A 540 -0.14 -17.17 -19.14
N ALA A 541 -0.43 -18.37 -19.66
CA ALA A 541 -1.57 -18.58 -20.55
C ALA A 541 -2.93 -18.28 -19.88
N LYS A 542 -3.07 -18.60 -18.58
CA LYS A 542 -4.27 -18.26 -17.81
C LYS A 542 -4.41 -16.77 -17.57
N GLY A 543 -3.31 -16.09 -17.23
CA GLY A 543 -3.28 -14.64 -17.07
C GLY A 543 -3.75 -13.90 -18.33
N GLU A 544 -3.29 -14.34 -19.50
CA GLU A 544 -3.71 -13.78 -20.80
C GLU A 544 -5.22 -13.95 -21.06
N THR A 545 -5.81 -15.08 -20.63
CA THR A 545 -7.26 -15.32 -20.77
C THR A 545 -8.13 -14.54 -19.78
N GLU A 546 -7.62 -14.24 -18.59
CA GLU A 546 -8.33 -13.40 -17.59
C GLU A 546 -8.18 -11.89 -17.87
N GLN A 547 -7.19 -11.51 -18.68
CA GLN A 547 -6.95 -10.12 -19.12
C GLN A 547 -7.50 -9.80 -20.52
N SER A 548 -7.95 -10.81 -21.27
CA SER A 548 -8.65 -10.61 -22.56
C SER A 548 -10.13 -10.23 -22.33
N PRO A 549 -10.68 -9.30 -23.13
CA PRO A 549 -11.99 -8.67 -22.90
C PRO A 549 -13.19 -9.63 -22.87
#